data_AF-A0A947XP79-F1
#
_entry.id   AF-A0A947XP79-F1
#
_cell.length_a   1.000
_cell.length_b   1.000
_cell.length_c   1.000
_cell.angle_alpha   90.00
_cell.angle_beta   90.00
_cell.angle_gamma   90.00
#
_symmetry.space_group_name_H-M   'P 1'
#
loop_
_entity.id
_entity.type
_entity.pdbx_description
1 polymer ?
#
loop_
_entity_poly.entity_id
_entity_poly.type
_entity_poly.pdbx_seq_one_letter_code
_entity_poly.pdbx_strand_id
1 'polypeptide(L)' 'MSWCFAKVNHKLAEIYFEEKPGKPKILGHCFVKKSEYKTNKELKWIDEDTKKFQLIYKSGKYTQKRKLTG' A
#
# COMPACT_ATOMS: atom_id res chain seq x y z
N MET A 1 -10.69 8.45 -6.74
CA MET A 1 -9.28 8.09 -7.03
C MET A 1 -8.48 8.55 -5.83
N SER A 2 -7.84 7.61 -5.15
CA SER A 2 -7.35 7.83 -3.78
C SER A 2 -5.93 7.27 -3.64
N TRP A 3 -5.17 7.85 -2.71
CA TRP A 3 -3.83 7.42 -2.34
C TRP A 3 -3.86 6.78 -0.96
N CYS A 4 -3.06 5.74 -0.77
CA CYS A 4 -2.90 5.05 0.52
C CYS A 4 -1.49 4.48 0.62
N PHE A 5 -0.98 4.34 1.84
CA PHE A 5 0.30 3.69 2.07
C PHE A 5 0.14 2.17 2.01
N ALA A 6 1.11 1.49 1.41
CA ALA A 6 1.14 0.04 1.37
C ALA A 6 2.57 -0.45 1.45
N LYS A 7 2.71 -1.74 1.76
CA LYS A 7 3.98 -2.43 1.65
C LYS A 7 3.98 -3.24 0.36
N VAL A 8 4.65 -2.75 -0.68
CA VAL A 8 4.79 -3.45 -1.96
C VAL A 8 6.15 -4.11 -2.02
N ASN A 9 6.19 -5.44 -2.20
CA ASN A 9 7.43 -6.21 -2.26
C ASN A 9 8.37 -5.91 -1.07
N HIS A 10 7.81 -5.86 0.14
CA HIS A 10 8.51 -5.55 1.39
C HIS A 10 9.03 -4.11 1.55
N LYS A 11 8.77 -3.22 0.59
CA LYS A 11 9.15 -1.80 0.64
C LYS A 11 7.94 -0.91 0.88
N LEU A 12 8.16 0.23 1.53
CA LEU A 12 7.12 1.26 1.69
C LEU A 12 6.81 1.89 0.33
N ALA A 13 5.54 1.96 -0.02
CA ALA A 13 5.07 2.57 -1.25
C ALA A 13 3.74 3.29 -1.01
N GLU A 14 3.50 4.36 -1.77
CA GLU A 14 2.18 4.91 -1.95
C GLU A 14 1.52 4.24 -3.15
N ILE A 15 0.31 3.72 -2.94
CA ILE A 15 -0.49 3.10 -4.00
C ILE A 15 -1.56 4.07 -4.47
N TYR A 16 -1.71 4.15 -5.79
CA TYR A 16 -2.80 4.87 -6.42
C TYR A 16 -3.87 3.87 -6.84
N PHE A 17 -5.10 4.08 -6.37
CA PHE A 17 -6.21 3.19 -6.69
C PHE A 17 -7.47 3.94 -7.09
N GLU A 18 -8.23 3.26 -7.93
CA GLU A 18 -9.55 3.65 -8.34
C GLU A 18 -10.58 2.88 -7.52
N GLU A 19 -11.35 3.60 -6.72
CA GLU A 19 -12.49 3.06 -6.00
C GLU A 19 -13.63 2.83 -7.01
N LYS A 20 -13.90 1.55 -7.28
CA LYS A 20 -15.05 1.11 -8.06
C LYS A 20 -15.99 0.30 -7.17
N PRO A 21 -17.31 0.37 -7.41
CA PRO A 21 -18.27 -0.47 -6.70
C PRO A 21 -17.85 -1.95 -6.81
N GLY A 22 -17.64 -2.60 -5.67
CA GLY A 22 -17.32 -4.02 -5.57
C GLY A 22 -15.84 -4.41 -5.61
N LYS A 23 -14.96 -3.69 -6.34
CA LYS A 23 -13.53 -4.02 -6.37
C LYS A 23 -12.63 -2.82 -6.64
N PRO A 24 -11.86 -2.34 -5.63
CA PRO A 24 -10.85 -1.32 -5.87
C PRO A 24 -9.78 -1.85 -6.82
N LYS A 25 -9.41 -1.03 -7.81
CA LYS A 25 -8.36 -1.36 -8.78
C LYS A 25 -7.13 -0.51 -8.52
N ILE A 26 -6.01 -1.16 -8.19
CA ILE A 26 -4.72 -0.49 -8.08
C ILE A 26 -4.24 -0.15 -9.49
N LEU A 27 -3.93 1.12 -9.72
CA LEU A 27 -3.46 1.67 -10.99
C LEU A 27 -1.94 1.78 -11.02
N GLY A 28 -1.32 2.06 -9.87
CA GLY A 28 0.11 2.26 -9.77
C GLY A 28 0.60 2.28 -8.33
N HIS A 29 1.93 2.29 -8.17
CA HIS A 29 2.57 2.55 -6.90
C HIS A 29 3.86 3.35 -7.11
N CYS A 30 4.27 4.11 -6.10
CA CYS A 30 5.56 4.78 -6.04
C CYS A 30 6.27 4.38 -4.74
N PHE A 31 7.56 4.05 -4.81
CA PHE A 31 8.34 3.77 -3.60
C PHE A 31 8.73 5.08 -2.93
N VAL A 32 8.50 5.14 -1.61
CA VAL A 32 8.74 6.34 -0.81
C VAL A 32 9.56 5.99 0.43
N LYS A 33 10.29 6.95 0.98
CA LYS A 33 11.05 6.75 2.22
C LYS A 33 10.26 7.30 3.39
N LYS A 34 10.18 6.51 4.47
CA LYS A 34 9.51 6.93 5.70
C LYS A 34 10.07 8.25 6.25
N SER A 35 11.36 8.53 6.03
CA SER A 35 12.04 9.75 6.45
C SER A 35 11.54 11.03 5.78
N GLU A 36 10.82 10.92 4.65
CA GLU A 36 10.24 12.08 3.95
C GLU A 36 8.99 12.61 4.67
N TYR A 37 8.35 11.78 5.49
CA TYR A 37 7.15 12.12 6.25
C TYR A 37 7.55 12.51 7.68
N LYS A 38 7.19 13.73 8.09
CA LYS A 38 7.66 14.33 9.34
C LYS A 38 6.58 14.44 10.40
N THR A 39 5.31 14.32 10.03
CA THR A 39 4.21 14.46 10.99
C THR A 39 3.88 13.12 11.65
N ASN A 40 3.54 13.17 12.94
CA ASN A 40 3.09 11.99 13.69
C ASN A 40 1.86 11.33 13.06
N LYS A 41 1.01 12.13 12.39
CA LYS A 41 -0.18 11.66 11.69
C LYS A 41 0.16 10.79 10.49
N GLU A 42 1.07 11.26 9.62
CA GLU A 42 1.54 10.48 8.47
C GLU A 42 2.25 9.21 8.91
N LEU A 43 3.10 9.29 9.93
CA LEU A 43 3.81 8.12 10.46
C LEU A 43 2.84 7.07 11.02
N LYS A 44 1.73 7.51 11.64
CA LYS A 44 0.66 6.63 12.10
C LYS A 44 -0.09 6.00 10.91
N TRP A 45 -0.44 6.77 9.90
CA TRP A 45 -1.08 6.26 8.68
C TRP A 45 -0.20 5.24 7.96
N ILE A 46 1.09 5.53 7.81
CA ILE A 46 2.06 4.58 7.24
C ILE A 46 2.04 3.27 8.03
N ASP A 47 2.09 3.33 9.36
CA ASP A 47 2.09 2.12 10.20
C ASP A 47 0.77 1.34 10.10
N GLU A 48 -0.38 2.00 10.23
CA GLU A 48 -1.70 1.38 10.18
C GLU A 48 -2.00 0.78 8.80
N ASP A 49 -1.69 1.52 7.73
CA ASP A 49 -2.00 1.10 6.37
C ASP A 49 -1.05 0.01 5.89
N THR A 50 0.27 0.12 6.15
CA THR A 50 1.23 -0.93 5.73
C THR A 50 1.02 -2.26 6.46
N LYS A 51 0.37 -2.26 7.63
CA LYS A 51 -0.05 -3.49 8.34
C LYS A 51 -1.25 -4.18 7.67
N LYS A 52 -2.15 -3.41 7.05
CA LYS A 52 -3.35 -3.90 6.36
C LYS A 52 -3.05 -4.26 4.90
N PHE A 53 -2.35 -3.37 4.20
CA PHE A 53 -2.07 -3.44 2.77
C PHE A 53 -0.65 -3.92 2.52
N GLN A 54 -0.48 -5.24 2.57
CA GLN A 54 0.75 -5.90 2.12
C GLN A 54 0.50 -6.51 0.74
N LEU A 55 1.21 -5.99 -0.25
CA LEU A 55 1.03 -6.31 -1.65
C LEU A 55 2.31 -6.89 -2.23
N ILE A 56 2.14 -7.82 -3.15
CA ILE A 56 3.20 -8.35 -4.00
C ILE A 56 2.90 -7.85 -5.41
N TYR A 57 3.87 -7.18 -6.02
CA TYR A 57 3.79 -6.75 -7.41
C TYR A 57 4.73 -7.60 -8.25
N LYS A 58 4.16 -8.40 -9.16
CA LYS A 58 4.91 -9.27 -10.09
C LYS A 58 4.23 -9.28 -11.45
N SER A 59 5.02 -9.06 -12.51
CA SER A 59 4.55 -9.11 -13.91
C SER A 59 3.30 -8.27 -14.17
N GLY A 60 3.25 -7.03 -13.67
CA GLY A 60 2.13 -6.12 -13.90
C GLY A 60 0.91 -6.35 -12.99
N LYS A 61 0.94 -7.34 -12.10
CA LYS A 61 -0.20 -7.71 -11.25
C LYS A 61 0.11 -7.49 -9.77
N TYR A 62 -0.88 -6.97 -9.06
CA TYR A 62 -0.86 -6.85 -7.60
C TYR A 62 -1.61 -8.04 -6.98
N THR A 63 -1.00 -8.69 -6.01
CA THR A 63 -1.65 -9.71 -5.17
C THR A 63 -1.52 -9.32 -3.71
N GLN A 64 -2.60 -9.47 -2.94
CA GLN A 64 -2.50 -9.28 -1.50
C GLN A 64 -1.72 -10.45 -0.90
N LYS A 65 -0.72 -10.14 -0.10
CA LYS A 65 -0.02 -11.14 0.69
C LYS A 65 -1.01 -11.71 1.69
N ARG A 66 -1.43 -12.96 1.49
CA ARG A 66 -2.25 -13.67 2.48
C ARG A 66 -1.47 -13.67 3.79
N LYS A 67 -2.06 -13.15 4.86
CA LYS A 67 -1.61 -13.54 6.21
C LYS A 67 -1.92 -15.03 6.31
N LEU A 68 -0.88 -15.86 6.35
CA LEU A 68 -1.02 -17.22 6.82
C LEU A 68 -1.51 -17.11 8.26
N THR A 69 -2.81 -17.28 8.48
CA THR A 69 -3.34 -17.67 9.78
C THR A 69 -2.83 -19.09 10.01
N GLY A 70 -1.75 -19.20 10.77
CA GLY A 70 -1.35 -20.45 11.40
C GLY A 70 -2.23 -20.72 12.61
#